data_AF-A0A348Z252-F1
#
_entry.id   AF-A0A348Z252-F1
#
_cell.length_a   1.000
_cell.length_b   1.000
_cell.length_c   1.000
_cell.angle_alpha   90.00
_cell.angle_beta   90.00
_cell.angle_gamma   90.00
#
_symmetry.space_group_name_H-M   'P 1'
#
loop_
_entity.id
_entity.type
_entity.pdbx_description
1 polymer ?
#
loop_
_entity_poly.entity_id
_entity_poly.type
_entity_poly.pdbx_seq_one_letter_code
_entity_poly.pdbx_strand_id
1 'polypeptide(L)'
;NEEEITIKGKNIIIATGSQAEIPSIQGVYDSKNIITSTELLDFNHIPKSLIVIGGGVIGMEFASIFNAMGSKVTVIVARNSILYDIDKDISKRYSAMAKKSGIEILTSTKVMSFREAEEIVIQCQGKKGDFEVRGEKVLLAKGRKPNFEGIDVDRLGIDTYKKGIVVDDNYETSLKGVYAVGDVNGISLLAHAASHQGVETVEHILLNKPCHKAVIPSCIFTFPEIAVVGITEEEAKEKGINYKKNKFMFGANGKALALGEGEGLVKVISDENNVILGVHILGPHGSDLILEGTIMVEKKMTVSELKEVVHSHPTLGEALHEAVLGLNKEAIHSINK
;
A
#
# COMPACT_ATOMS: atom_id res chain seq x y z
N ASN A 1 31.16 -17.65 22.01
CA ASN A 1 31.80 -16.51 22.68
C ASN A 1 31.77 -15.33 21.74
N GLU A 2 30.65 -14.62 21.69
CA GLU A 2 30.64 -13.27 21.13
C GLU A 2 30.98 -12.33 22.29
N GLU A 3 32.01 -11.51 22.11
CA GLU A 3 32.46 -10.54 23.09
C GLU A 3 31.50 -9.33 23.04
N GLU A 4 30.83 -9.02 24.15
CA GLU A 4 29.87 -7.90 24.20
C GLU A 4 30.64 -6.57 24.29
N ILE A 5 30.36 -5.64 23.38
CA ILE A 5 31.00 -4.32 23.32
C ILE A 5 29.95 -3.24 23.55
N THR A 6 30.20 -2.33 24.51
CA THR A 6 29.34 -1.17 24.75
C THR A 6 29.79 0.05 23.93
N ILE A 7 28.88 0.59 23.12
CA ILE A 7 29.10 1.82 22.34
C ILE A 7 28.27 2.96 22.96
N LYS A 8 28.84 4.17 23.05
CA LYS A 8 28.15 5.37 23.53
C LYS A 8 27.91 6.35 22.39
N GLY A 9 26.64 6.69 22.14
CA GLY A 9 26.23 7.74 21.21
C GLY A 9 25.53 8.88 21.94
N LYS A 10 25.72 10.13 21.48
CA LYS A 10 24.92 11.27 21.98
C LYS A 10 23.47 11.18 21.54
N ASN A 11 23.26 10.70 20.31
CA ASN A 11 21.96 10.45 19.72
C ASN A 11 21.94 9.03 19.14
N ILE A 12 20.80 8.36 19.23
CA ILE A 12 20.58 6.99 18.74
C ILE A 12 19.31 7.01 17.88
N ILE A 13 19.38 6.42 16.68
CA ILE A 13 18.21 6.27 15.80
C ILE A 13 17.88 4.78 15.70
N ILE A 14 16.68 4.41 16.14
CA ILE A 14 16.11 3.07 16.03
C ILE A 14 15.46 2.93 14.66
N ALA A 15 16.00 2.03 13.83
CA ALA A 15 15.53 1.78 12.46
C ALA A 15 15.46 0.27 12.15
N THR A 16 15.03 -0.54 13.13
CA THR A 16 14.95 -2.02 13.03
C THR A 16 13.86 -2.53 12.09
N GLY A 17 13.05 -1.63 11.54
CA GLY A 17 12.04 -1.95 10.53
C GLY A 17 10.87 -2.77 11.07
N SER A 18 10.37 -3.69 10.24
CA SER A 18 9.23 -4.54 10.57
C SER A 18 9.44 -5.97 10.07
N GLN A 19 8.58 -6.87 10.52
CA GLN A 19 8.56 -8.29 10.14
C GLN A 19 7.14 -8.74 9.79
N ALA A 20 7.03 -9.84 9.06
CA ALA A 20 5.73 -10.41 8.69
C ALA A 20 4.89 -10.74 9.93
N GLU A 21 3.59 -10.41 9.88
CA GLU A 21 2.65 -10.80 10.93
C GLU A 21 2.09 -12.19 10.64
N ILE A 22 2.55 -13.19 11.39
CA ILE A 22 2.01 -14.55 11.34
C ILE A 22 0.76 -14.61 12.24
N PRO A 23 -0.41 -15.04 11.73
CA PRO A 23 -1.62 -15.14 12.54
C PRO A 23 -1.53 -16.28 13.54
N SER A 24 -2.02 -16.05 14.76
CA SER A 24 -2.21 -17.09 15.78
C SER A 24 -3.41 -17.99 15.44
N ILE A 25 -3.25 -18.84 14.44
CA ILE A 25 -4.27 -19.78 13.95
C ILE A 25 -3.70 -21.20 14.08
N GLN A 26 -4.56 -22.14 14.46
CA GLN A 26 -4.17 -23.54 14.57
C GLN A 26 -3.57 -24.06 13.25
N GLY A 27 -2.42 -24.69 13.34
CA GLY A 27 -1.73 -25.35 12.22
C GLY A 27 -0.92 -24.43 11.31
N VAL A 28 -0.79 -23.13 11.63
CA VAL A 28 -0.06 -22.16 10.80
C VAL A 28 1.43 -22.51 10.63
N TYR A 29 2.00 -23.29 11.55
CA TYR A 29 3.39 -23.75 11.52
C TYR A 29 3.53 -25.22 11.13
N ASP A 30 2.45 -25.91 10.77
CA ASP A 30 2.46 -27.36 10.55
C ASP A 30 3.22 -27.76 9.27
N SER A 31 3.38 -26.84 8.31
CA SER A 31 4.04 -27.12 7.04
C SER A 31 4.97 -25.99 6.58
N LYS A 32 6.10 -26.39 6.00
CA LYS A 32 7.04 -25.50 5.28
C LYS A 32 6.43 -24.84 4.03
N ASN A 33 5.28 -25.32 3.56
CA ASN A 33 4.55 -24.74 2.43
C ASN A 33 3.64 -23.58 2.84
N ILE A 34 3.51 -23.32 4.15
CA ILE A 34 2.93 -22.10 4.69
C ILE A 34 4.07 -21.11 4.90
N ILE A 35 4.10 -20.08 4.08
CA ILE A 35 5.23 -19.16 3.94
C ILE A 35 4.79 -17.71 4.12
N THR A 36 5.75 -16.82 4.32
CA THR A 36 5.56 -15.37 4.27
C THR A 36 6.16 -14.79 3.00
N SER A 37 6.17 -13.47 2.86
CA SER A 37 6.85 -12.81 1.74
C SER A 37 8.36 -13.03 1.73
N THR A 38 8.98 -13.38 2.87
CA THR A 38 10.42 -13.60 2.98
C THR A 38 10.85 -14.83 2.17
N GLU A 39 10.18 -15.95 2.38
CA GLU A 39 10.53 -17.21 1.72
C GLU A 39 10.22 -17.17 0.22
N LEU A 40 9.29 -16.32 -0.22
CA LEU A 40 8.98 -16.13 -1.65
C LEU A 40 10.13 -15.56 -2.47
N LEU A 41 11.11 -14.90 -1.84
CA LEU A 41 12.28 -14.35 -2.54
C LEU A 41 13.32 -15.43 -2.91
N ASP A 42 13.24 -16.63 -2.31
CA ASP A 42 14.17 -17.74 -2.54
C ASP A 42 13.41 -18.98 -3.04
N PHE A 43 12.68 -18.81 -4.14
CA PHE A 43 11.80 -19.84 -4.69
C PHE A 43 12.40 -20.53 -5.93
N ASN A 44 12.32 -21.86 -5.98
CA ASN A 44 12.95 -22.66 -7.03
C ASN A 44 11.98 -23.20 -8.11
N HIS A 45 10.67 -23.02 -7.96
CA HIS A 45 9.67 -23.38 -8.99
C HIS A 45 8.36 -22.61 -8.77
N ILE A 46 7.60 -22.36 -9.84
CA ILE A 46 6.27 -21.76 -9.74
C ILE A 46 5.28 -22.83 -9.22
N PRO A 47 4.56 -22.61 -8.10
CA PRO A 47 3.60 -23.58 -7.59
C PRO A 47 2.38 -23.68 -8.51
N LYS A 48 1.77 -24.86 -8.59
CA LYS A 48 0.55 -25.07 -9.39
C LYS A 48 -0.64 -24.27 -8.82
N SER A 49 -0.69 -24.12 -7.50
CA SER A 49 -1.70 -23.35 -6.81
C SER A 49 -1.13 -22.57 -5.62
N LEU A 50 -1.57 -21.33 -5.46
CA LEU A 50 -1.16 -20.43 -4.38
C LEU A 50 -2.40 -19.89 -3.68
N ILE A 51 -2.52 -20.15 -2.38
CA ILE A 51 -3.51 -19.48 -1.54
C ILE A 51 -2.85 -18.29 -0.86
N VAL A 52 -3.45 -17.10 -0.97
CA VAL A 52 -2.98 -15.89 -0.32
C VAL A 52 -3.91 -15.53 0.83
N ILE A 53 -3.40 -15.48 2.06
CA ILE A 53 -4.15 -15.08 3.25
C ILE A 53 -3.88 -13.61 3.54
N GLY A 54 -4.81 -12.75 3.13
CA GLY A 54 -4.70 -11.30 3.25
C GLY A 54 -4.82 -10.61 1.90
N GLY A 55 -5.63 -9.55 1.84
CA GLY A 55 -5.91 -8.77 0.62
C GLY A 55 -5.34 -7.37 0.68
N GLY A 56 -4.25 -7.17 1.42
CA GLY A 56 -3.48 -5.93 1.41
C GLY A 56 -2.53 -5.87 0.22
N VAL A 57 -1.67 -4.85 0.19
CA VAL A 57 -0.68 -4.57 -0.86
C VAL A 57 0.13 -5.81 -1.24
N ILE A 58 0.90 -6.36 -0.29
CA ILE A 58 1.77 -7.53 -0.49
C ILE A 58 0.99 -8.73 -1.05
N GLY A 59 -0.18 -9.01 -0.47
CA GLY A 59 -1.01 -10.14 -0.89
C GLY A 59 -1.47 -10.01 -2.33
N MET A 60 -1.91 -8.82 -2.75
CA MET A 60 -2.37 -8.59 -4.11
C MET A 60 -1.24 -8.53 -5.14
N GLU A 61 -0.07 -8.00 -4.78
CA GLU A 61 1.11 -8.02 -5.65
C GLU A 61 1.53 -9.45 -5.97
N PHE A 62 1.75 -10.28 -4.95
CA PHE A 62 2.11 -11.68 -5.17
C PHE A 62 0.99 -12.49 -5.82
N ALA A 63 -0.29 -12.21 -5.49
CA ALA A 63 -1.40 -12.83 -6.21
C ALA A 63 -1.35 -12.50 -7.70
N SER A 64 -1.05 -11.25 -8.06
CA SER A 64 -0.92 -10.81 -9.45
C SER A 64 0.28 -11.47 -10.15
N ILE A 65 1.44 -11.50 -9.48
CA ILE A 65 2.68 -12.09 -10.01
C ILE A 65 2.50 -13.59 -10.28
N PHE A 66 2.02 -14.36 -9.30
CA PHE A 66 1.86 -15.81 -9.44
C PHE A 66 0.74 -16.19 -10.42
N ASN A 67 -0.34 -15.40 -10.48
CA ASN A 67 -1.37 -15.60 -11.50
C ASN A 67 -0.82 -15.38 -12.91
N ALA A 68 -0.01 -14.33 -13.12
CA ALA A 68 0.63 -14.06 -14.40
C ALA A 68 1.64 -15.16 -14.80
N MET A 69 2.30 -15.79 -13.83
CA MET A 69 3.19 -16.93 -14.05
C MET A 69 2.45 -18.28 -14.21
N GLY A 70 1.11 -18.30 -14.12
CA GLY A 70 0.28 -19.47 -14.41
C GLY A 70 -0.17 -20.28 -13.19
N SER A 71 0.12 -19.84 -11.96
CA SER A 71 -0.46 -20.46 -10.76
C SER A 71 -1.97 -20.23 -10.69
N LYS A 72 -2.72 -21.22 -10.22
CA LYS A 72 -4.10 -20.99 -9.77
C LYS A 72 -4.06 -20.24 -8.44
N VAL A 73 -4.54 -19.00 -8.41
CA VAL A 73 -4.48 -18.15 -7.21
C VAL A 73 -5.84 -17.98 -6.56
N THR A 74 -5.90 -18.22 -5.24
CA THR A 74 -7.07 -17.92 -4.40
C THR A 74 -6.68 -16.99 -3.27
N VAL A 75 -7.26 -15.80 -3.22
CA VAL A 75 -7.04 -14.80 -2.15
C VAL A 75 -8.18 -14.87 -1.13
N ILE A 76 -7.85 -15.07 0.14
CA ILE A 76 -8.80 -15.16 1.25
C ILE A 76 -8.67 -13.92 2.14
N VAL A 77 -9.78 -13.25 2.38
CA VAL A 77 -9.84 -11.99 3.12
C VAL A 77 -11.02 -11.96 4.09
N ALA A 78 -10.73 -11.70 5.37
CA ALA A 78 -11.75 -11.57 6.40
C ALA A 78 -12.65 -10.32 6.22
N ARG A 79 -12.12 -9.26 5.58
CA ARG A 79 -12.85 -8.04 5.24
C ARG A 79 -13.75 -8.23 4.01
N ASN A 80 -14.68 -7.31 3.81
CA ASN A 80 -15.61 -7.32 2.68
C ASN A 80 -15.00 -6.86 1.33
N SER A 81 -13.75 -6.38 1.32
CA SER A 81 -13.00 -5.99 0.14
C SER A 81 -11.51 -6.25 0.30
N ILE A 82 -10.80 -6.36 -0.83
CA ILE A 82 -9.33 -6.25 -0.90
C ILE A 82 -8.95 -4.76 -0.93
N LEU A 83 -7.65 -4.47 -0.79
CA LEU A 83 -7.07 -3.12 -0.87
C LEU A 83 -7.94 -2.10 -0.14
N TYR A 84 -8.22 -2.40 1.13
CA TYR A 84 -9.25 -1.70 1.91
C TYR A 84 -8.78 -0.34 2.46
N ASP A 85 -7.49 -0.04 2.33
CA ASP A 85 -6.86 1.21 2.78
C ASP A 85 -6.71 2.24 1.63
N ILE A 86 -7.14 1.92 0.40
CA ILE A 86 -7.12 2.86 -0.74
C ILE A 86 -8.54 3.27 -1.14
N ASP A 87 -8.64 4.26 -2.05
CA ASP A 87 -9.93 4.76 -2.53
C ASP A 87 -10.82 3.64 -3.10
N LYS A 88 -12.10 3.64 -2.70
CA LYS A 88 -13.04 2.55 -3.02
C LYS A 88 -13.27 2.36 -4.51
N ASP A 89 -13.17 3.42 -5.32
CA ASP A 89 -13.34 3.29 -6.77
C ASP A 89 -12.19 2.50 -7.40
N ILE A 90 -10.97 2.72 -6.91
CA ILE A 90 -9.78 1.98 -7.34
C ILE A 90 -9.88 0.53 -6.91
N SER A 91 -10.09 0.28 -5.61
CA SER A 91 -10.19 -1.08 -5.06
C SER A 91 -11.29 -1.89 -5.74
N LYS A 92 -12.47 -1.31 -5.96
CA LYS A 92 -13.60 -1.99 -6.63
C LYS A 92 -13.28 -2.33 -8.07
N ARG A 93 -12.67 -1.40 -8.83
CA ARG A 93 -12.33 -1.63 -10.22
C ARG A 93 -11.22 -2.68 -10.36
N TYR A 94 -10.16 -2.56 -9.57
CA TYR A 94 -9.09 -3.56 -9.54
C TYR A 94 -9.61 -4.94 -9.15
N SER A 95 -10.48 -5.04 -8.14
CA SER A 95 -11.11 -6.31 -7.75
C SER A 95 -11.83 -7.02 -8.89
N ALA A 96 -12.51 -6.26 -9.76
CA ALA A 96 -13.17 -6.82 -10.95
C ALA A 96 -12.15 -7.29 -12.00
N MET A 97 -11.07 -6.53 -12.19
CA MET A 97 -10.00 -6.84 -13.13
C MET A 97 -9.21 -8.10 -12.69
N ALA A 98 -8.83 -8.18 -11.42
CA ALA A 98 -8.17 -9.36 -10.83
C ALA A 98 -9.01 -10.64 -10.98
N LYS A 99 -10.34 -10.54 -10.76
CA LYS A 99 -11.24 -11.69 -11.00
C LYS A 99 -11.31 -12.08 -12.47
N LYS A 100 -11.37 -11.09 -13.36
CA LYS A 100 -11.36 -11.31 -14.82
C LYS A 100 -10.04 -11.96 -15.28
N SER A 101 -8.91 -11.67 -14.62
CA SER A 101 -7.62 -12.27 -14.92
C SER A 101 -7.42 -13.68 -14.35
N GLY A 102 -8.40 -14.23 -13.63
CA GLY A 102 -8.37 -15.60 -13.10
C GLY A 102 -8.10 -15.72 -11.60
N ILE A 103 -7.90 -14.60 -10.89
CA ILE A 103 -7.69 -14.63 -9.43
C ILE A 103 -9.02 -14.83 -8.72
N GLU A 104 -9.14 -15.92 -7.97
CA GLU A 104 -10.29 -16.14 -7.10
C GLU A 104 -10.16 -15.28 -5.83
N ILE A 105 -11.20 -14.52 -5.48
CA ILE A 105 -11.16 -13.63 -4.31
C ILE A 105 -12.34 -13.93 -3.39
N LEU A 106 -12.04 -14.48 -2.22
CA LEU A 106 -12.97 -14.87 -1.15
C LEU A 106 -12.97 -13.81 -0.04
N THR A 107 -13.86 -12.83 -0.16
CA THR A 107 -14.07 -11.77 0.85
C THR A 107 -15.04 -12.21 1.93
N SER A 108 -14.98 -11.58 3.10
CA SER A 108 -15.79 -11.93 4.28
C SER A 108 -15.61 -13.38 4.71
N THR A 109 -14.37 -13.86 4.58
CA THR A 109 -13.99 -15.24 4.84
C THR A 109 -12.90 -15.28 5.90
N LYS A 110 -13.19 -15.92 7.04
CA LYS A 110 -12.22 -16.12 8.12
C LYS A 110 -11.51 -17.45 7.93
N VAL A 111 -10.20 -17.49 8.14
CA VAL A 111 -9.43 -18.73 8.23
C VAL A 111 -9.50 -19.24 9.66
N MET A 112 -9.85 -20.51 9.83
CA MET A 112 -10.07 -21.14 11.14
C MET A 112 -8.91 -22.07 11.53
N SER A 113 -8.36 -22.81 10.58
CA SER A 113 -7.20 -23.68 10.79
C SER A 113 -6.52 -24.05 9.48
N PHE A 114 -5.27 -24.49 9.59
CA PHE A 114 -4.49 -25.12 8.54
C PHE A 114 -4.24 -26.59 8.89
N ARG A 115 -4.13 -27.44 7.88
CA ARG A 115 -3.75 -28.84 8.03
C ARG A 115 -2.90 -29.27 6.83
N GLU A 116 -1.76 -29.89 7.10
CA GLU A 116 -0.94 -30.52 6.06
C GLU A 116 -1.57 -31.85 5.59
N ALA A 117 -1.60 -32.05 4.27
CA ALA A 117 -1.99 -33.28 3.60
C ALA A 117 -1.19 -33.38 2.28
N GLU A 118 -1.74 -33.99 1.22
CA GLU A 118 -1.12 -33.93 -0.12
C GLU A 118 -0.98 -32.47 -0.63
N GLU A 119 -1.97 -31.64 -0.29
CA GLU A 119 -1.95 -30.19 -0.41
C GLU A 119 -2.27 -29.59 0.96
N ILE A 120 -1.97 -28.30 1.16
CA ILE A 120 -2.40 -27.59 2.36
C ILE A 120 -3.92 -27.40 2.32
N VAL A 121 -4.60 -27.84 3.38
CA VAL A 121 -6.04 -27.68 3.56
C VAL A 121 -6.30 -26.58 4.56
N ILE A 122 -7.12 -25.61 4.17
CA ILE A 122 -7.51 -24.46 4.99
C ILE A 122 -8.99 -24.54 5.31
N GLN A 123 -9.34 -24.63 6.59
CA GLN A 123 -10.72 -24.51 7.04
C GLN A 123 -11.11 -23.04 7.07
N CYS A 124 -12.19 -22.70 6.39
CA CYS A 124 -12.68 -21.34 6.25
C CYS A 124 -14.12 -21.23 6.76
N GLN A 125 -14.44 -20.10 7.37
CA GLN A 125 -15.81 -19.70 7.70
C GLN A 125 -16.21 -18.52 6.81
N GLY A 126 -17.21 -18.74 5.95
CA GLY A 126 -17.78 -17.71 5.08
C GLY A 126 -19.21 -17.37 5.47
N LYS A 127 -19.84 -16.47 4.69
CA LYS A 127 -21.24 -16.05 4.91
C LYS A 127 -22.26 -17.20 4.81
N LYS A 128 -21.94 -18.26 4.05
CA LYS A 128 -22.83 -19.42 3.82
C LYS A 128 -22.52 -20.62 4.73
N GLY A 129 -21.63 -20.45 5.69
CA GLY A 129 -21.13 -21.53 6.56
C GLY A 129 -19.67 -21.88 6.28
N ASP A 130 -19.25 -23.01 6.82
CA ASP A 130 -17.87 -23.48 6.79
C ASP A 130 -17.57 -24.26 5.51
N PHE A 131 -16.34 -24.14 4.99
CA PHE A 131 -15.87 -24.81 3.79
C PHE A 131 -14.34 -24.94 3.76
N GLU A 132 -13.82 -25.81 2.90
CA GLU A 132 -12.38 -26.01 2.72
C GLU A 132 -11.85 -25.31 1.46
N VAL A 133 -10.62 -24.77 1.55
CA VAL A 133 -9.81 -24.36 0.40
C VAL A 133 -8.51 -25.17 0.40
N ARG A 134 -8.04 -25.57 -0.78
CA ARG A 134 -6.86 -26.44 -0.95
C ARG A 134 -5.87 -25.83 -1.92
N GLY A 135 -4.58 -25.95 -1.60
CA GLY A 135 -3.52 -25.42 -2.45
C GLY A 135 -2.14 -25.96 -2.07
N GLU A 136 -1.24 -25.96 -3.04
CA GLU A 136 0.13 -26.43 -2.90
C GLU A 136 0.91 -25.56 -1.90
N LYS A 137 0.70 -24.23 -1.96
CA LYS A 137 1.36 -23.26 -1.08
C LYS A 137 0.40 -22.23 -0.54
N VAL A 138 0.76 -21.70 0.63
CA VAL A 138 0.01 -20.66 1.32
C VAL A 138 0.92 -19.49 1.63
N LEU A 139 0.62 -18.32 1.09
CA LEU A 139 1.26 -17.06 1.46
C LEU A 139 0.48 -16.37 2.59
N LEU A 140 1.13 -16.17 3.72
CA LEU A 140 0.64 -15.35 4.82
C LEU A 140 0.98 -13.87 4.54
N ALA A 141 -0.02 -13.09 4.13
CA ALA A 141 0.10 -11.68 3.80
C ALA A 141 -0.89 -10.82 4.61
N LYS A 142 -1.02 -11.11 5.91
CA LYS A 142 -1.96 -10.41 6.82
C LYS A 142 -1.53 -8.98 7.13
N GLY A 143 -0.24 -8.70 7.05
CA GLY A 143 0.33 -7.41 7.40
C GLY A 143 1.75 -7.56 7.94
N ARG A 144 2.25 -6.48 8.51
CA ARG A 144 3.58 -6.37 9.10
C ARG A 144 3.45 -5.80 10.51
N LYS A 145 4.35 -6.19 11.41
CA LYS A 145 4.44 -5.69 12.78
C LYS A 145 5.83 -5.09 13.02
N PRO A 146 5.96 -4.07 13.90
CA PRO A 146 7.25 -3.47 14.22
C PRO A 146 8.23 -4.55 14.71
N ASN A 147 9.51 -4.40 14.36
CA ASN A 147 10.55 -5.32 14.78
C ASN A 147 11.32 -4.76 15.97
N PHE A 148 11.20 -5.42 17.13
CA PHE A 148 11.95 -5.10 18.35
C PHE A 148 13.05 -6.12 18.64
N GLU A 149 13.39 -6.99 17.68
CA GLU A 149 14.52 -7.90 17.84
C GLU A 149 15.81 -7.11 18.14
N GLY A 150 16.51 -7.51 19.20
CA GLY A 150 17.69 -6.80 19.69
C GLY A 150 17.41 -5.53 20.51
N ILE A 151 16.14 -5.16 20.75
CA ILE A 151 15.77 -3.97 21.52
C ILE A 151 14.74 -4.33 22.60
N ASP A 152 15.16 -4.22 23.86
CA ASP A 152 14.27 -4.35 25.02
C ASP A 152 13.62 -3.01 25.35
N VAL A 153 12.57 -2.66 24.60
CA VAL A 153 11.85 -1.37 24.72
C VAL A 153 11.26 -1.17 26.12
N ASP A 154 10.81 -2.25 26.78
CA ASP A 154 10.24 -2.21 28.12
C ASP A 154 11.31 -1.86 29.16
N ARG A 155 12.48 -2.52 29.10
CA ARG A 155 13.60 -2.22 29.99
C ARG A 155 14.18 -0.83 29.76
N LEU A 156 14.16 -0.34 28.52
CA LEU A 156 14.61 1.01 28.18
C LEU A 156 13.61 2.09 28.61
N GLY A 157 12.33 1.74 28.86
CA GLY A 157 11.28 2.72 29.16
C GLY A 157 10.86 3.53 27.94
N ILE A 158 10.96 2.94 26.75
CA ILE A 158 10.51 3.54 25.49
C ILE A 158 9.01 3.28 25.35
N ASP A 159 8.22 4.35 25.18
CA ASP A 159 6.78 4.23 24.99
C ASP A 159 6.47 3.54 23.66
N THR A 160 5.59 2.53 23.71
CA THR A 160 5.12 1.82 22.52
C THR A 160 3.60 1.80 22.46
N TYR A 161 3.07 1.61 21.25
CA TYR A 161 1.65 1.38 20.99
C TYR A 161 1.49 0.22 20.02
N LYS A 162 0.24 -0.13 19.70
CA LYS A 162 -0.08 -1.31 18.87
C LYS A 162 0.70 -1.39 17.54
N LYS A 163 1.05 -0.26 16.91
CA LYS A 163 1.73 -0.28 15.60
C LYS A 163 3.23 0.00 15.65
N GLY A 164 3.80 0.44 16.77
CA GLY A 164 5.22 0.81 16.81
C GLY A 164 5.66 1.56 18.07
N ILE A 165 6.87 2.10 18.03
CA ILE A 165 7.40 3.04 19.01
C ILE A 165 6.67 4.37 18.88
N VAL A 166 6.25 4.95 20.00
CA VAL A 166 5.67 6.30 20.03
C VAL A 166 6.77 7.32 19.82
N VAL A 167 6.55 8.25 18.90
CA VAL A 167 7.47 9.34 18.60
C VAL A 167 6.74 10.67 18.50
N ASP A 168 7.46 11.75 18.73
CA ASP A 168 6.98 13.11 18.53
C ASP A 168 7.05 13.56 17.05
N ASP A 169 6.81 14.86 16.81
CA ASP A 169 6.84 15.46 15.48
C ASP A 169 8.23 15.46 14.82
N ASN A 170 9.30 15.27 15.61
CA ASN A 170 10.69 15.17 15.15
C ASN A 170 11.22 13.73 15.18
N TYR A 171 10.33 12.75 15.34
CA TYR A 171 10.65 11.33 15.46
C TYR A 171 11.42 10.96 16.74
N GLU A 172 11.47 11.84 17.75
CA GLU A 172 12.08 11.58 19.06
C GLU A 172 11.13 10.73 19.92
N THR A 173 11.68 9.73 20.61
CA THR A 173 10.95 8.83 21.51
C THR A 173 10.72 9.48 22.89
N SER A 174 10.14 8.74 23.84
CA SER A 174 10.07 9.17 25.24
C SER A 174 11.44 9.36 25.90
N LEU A 175 12.51 8.80 25.32
CA LEU A 175 13.90 8.98 25.76
C LEU A 175 14.59 10.07 24.95
N LYS A 176 15.03 11.13 25.64
CA LYS A 176 15.76 12.24 25.04
C LYS A 176 17.04 11.77 24.33
N GLY A 177 17.23 12.19 23.08
CA GLY A 177 18.33 11.79 22.22
C GLY A 177 18.15 10.42 21.56
N VAL A 178 17.01 9.75 21.77
CA VAL A 178 16.67 8.50 21.10
C VAL A 178 15.50 8.74 20.16
N TYR A 179 15.66 8.37 18.90
CA TYR A 179 14.70 8.57 17.81
C TYR A 179 14.27 7.23 17.24
N ALA A 180 13.12 7.17 16.57
CA ALA A 180 12.68 5.97 15.85
C ALA A 180 12.07 6.30 14.48
N VAL A 181 12.61 5.69 13.42
CA VAL A 181 12.25 5.98 12.02
C VAL A 181 11.89 4.72 11.24
N GLY A 182 11.07 4.90 10.21
CA GLY A 182 10.57 3.81 9.37
C GLY A 182 9.59 2.91 10.09
N ASP A 183 9.44 1.68 9.59
CA ASP A 183 8.33 0.82 9.99
C ASP A 183 8.23 0.53 11.51
N VAL A 184 9.34 0.66 12.25
CA VAL A 184 9.37 0.43 13.70
C VAL A 184 8.52 1.44 14.48
N ASN A 185 8.32 2.65 13.94
CA ASN A 185 7.43 3.66 14.53
C ASN A 185 5.97 3.51 14.08
N GLY A 186 5.70 2.69 13.06
CA GLY A 186 4.33 2.38 12.61
C GLY A 186 3.57 3.54 11.96
N ILE A 187 4.21 4.66 11.63
CA ILE A 187 3.59 5.82 10.96
C ILE A 187 3.27 5.51 9.50
N SER A 188 4.28 5.03 8.76
CA SER A 188 4.16 4.61 7.36
C SER A 188 5.12 3.47 7.10
N LEU A 189 4.59 2.34 6.62
CA LEU A 189 5.37 1.12 6.37
C LEU A 189 5.80 1.07 4.90
N LEU A 190 6.52 2.12 4.48
CA LEU A 190 6.97 2.32 3.10
C LEU A 190 8.45 2.74 3.10
N ALA A 191 9.22 2.16 2.19
CA ALA A 191 10.68 2.34 2.14
C ALA A 191 11.09 3.82 1.94
N HIS A 192 10.44 4.53 1.03
CA HIS A 192 10.70 5.96 0.79
C HIS A 192 10.24 6.84 1.96
N ALA A 193 9.19 6.45 2.69
CA ALA A 193 8.81 7.14 3.92
C ALA A 193 9.89 6.97 5.00
N ALA A 194 10.37 5.74 5.22
CA ALA A 194 11.45 5.48 6.17
C ALA A 194 12.73 6.25 5.83
N SER A 195 13.08 6.30 4.54
CA SER A 195 14.24 7.06 4.05
C SER A 195 14.10 8.56 4.33
N HIS A 196 12.93 9.14 4.03
CA HIS A 196 12.64 10.55 4.29
C HIS A 196 12.70 10.87 5.79
N GLN A 197 12.06 10.04 6.63
CA GLN A 197 12.12 10.19 8.09
C GLN A 197 13.55 10.16 8.63
N GLY A 198 14.40 9.26 8.10
CA GLY A 198 15.81 9.18 8.47
C GLY A 198 16.58 10.46 8.14
N VAL A 199 16.39 11.01 6.94
CA VAL A 199 17.01 12.29 6.52
C VAL A 199 16.55 13.43 7.43
N GLU A 200 15.25 13.60 7.60
CA GLU A 200 14.66 14.66 8.43
C GLU A 200 15.16 14.57 9.88
N THR A 201 15.24 13.37 10.44
CA THR A 201 15.73 13.15 11.81
C THR A 201 17.20 13.55 11.95
N VAL A 202 18.05 13.19 10.99
CA VAL A 202 19.47 13.56 11.02
C VAL A 202 19.65 15.08 10.83
N GLU A 203 18.89 15.69 9.92
CA GLU A 203 18.90 17.15 9.76
C GLU A 203 18.39 17.87 11.01
N HIS A 204 17.35 17.36 11.65
CA HIS A 204 16.85 17.86 12.93
C HIS A 204 17.95 17.82 14.00
N ILE A 205 18.61 16.67 14.18
CA ILE A 205 19.69 16.49 15.15
C ILE A 205 20.85 17.47 14.92
N LEU A 206 21.25 17.67 13.66
CA LEU A 206 22.44 18.46 13.33
C LEU A 206 22.17 19.96 13.23
N LEU A 207 20.98 20.34 12.75
CA LEU A 207 20.63 21.72 12.41
C LEU A 207 19.62 22.34 13.40
N ASN A 208 19.08 21.55 14.34
CA ASN A 208 18.05 21.96 15.28
C ASN A 208 16.82 22.57 14.59
N LYS A 209 16.38 21.94 13.49
CA LYS A 209 15.20 22.33 12.70
C LYS A 209 14.07 21.33 12.88
N PRO A 210 12.80 21.74 12.90
CA PRO A 210 11.69 20.78 12.92
C PRO A 210 11.69 19.88 11.69
N CYS A 211 11.36 18.60 11.87
CA CYS A 211 11.20 17.67 10.76
C CYS A 211 10.02 18.06 9.85
N HIS A 212 10.22 18.00 8.54
CA HIS A 212 9.17 18.18 7.55
C HIS A 212 8.35 16.90 7.36
N LYS A 213 7.03 17.01 7.56
CA LYS A 213 6.07 15.92 7.33
C LYS A 213 5.63 15.90 5.87
N ALA A 214 6.42 15.24 5.04
CA ALA A 214 6.12 15.10 3.62
C ALA A 214 4.85 14.28 3.35
N VAL A 215 4.17 14.61 2.26
CA VAL A 215 3.14 13.77 1.66
C VAL A 215 3.80 12.51 1.09
N ILE A 216 3.29 11.35 1.47
CA ILE A 216 3.85 10.06 1.09
C ILE A 216 2.94 9.39 0.05
N PRO A 217 3.37 9.22 -1.21
CA PRO A 217 2.64 8.40 -2.17
C PRO A 217 2.76 6.92 -1.81
N SER A 218 1.79 6.11 -2.22
CA SER A 218 1.80 4.65 -2.07
C SER A 218 1.55 4.00 -3.42
N CYS A 219 2.40 3.03 -3.77
CA CYS A 219 2.25 2.24 -4.99
C CYS A 219 1.97 0.77 -4.64
N ILE A 220 1.21 0.10 -5.51
CA ILE A 220 0.93 -1.32 -5.45
C ILE A 220 1.22 -1.87 -6.85
N PHE A 221 2.23 -2.72 -6.95
CA PHE A 221 2.80 -3.18 -8.21
C PHE A 221 2.04 -4.40 -8.78
N THR A 222 0.73 -4.22 -8.95
CA THR A 222 -0.15 -5.18 -9.63
C THR A 222 -0.18 -4.93 -11.14
N PHE A 223 -0.92 -5.76 -11.88
CA PHE A 223 -1.18 -5.54 -13.30
C PHE A 223 -2.67 -5.20 -13.55
N PRO A 224 -3.02 -3.96 -13.93
CA PRO A 224 -2.17 -2.77 -13.99
C PRO A 224 -1.80 -2.24 -12.60
N GLU A 225 -0.86 -1.30 -12.58
CA GLU A 225 -0.36 -0.68 -11.35
C GLU A 225 -1.44 0.15 -10.66
N ILE A 226 -1.35 0.26 -9.34
CA ILE A 226 -2.12 1.20 -8.55
C ILE A 226 -1.16 2.16 -7.87
N ALA A 227 -1.46 3.44 -7.91
CA ALA A 227 -0.70 4.43 -7.18
C ALA A 227 -1.62 5.52 -6.62
N VAL A 228 -1.40 5.90 -5.38
CA VAL A 228 -2.28 6.83 -4.65
C VAL A 228 -1.45 7.81 -3.83
N VAL A 229 -1.98 9.02 -3.64
CA VAL A 229 -1.38 10.04 -2.78
C VAL A 229 -2.46 10.98 -2.25
N GLY A 230 -2.26 11.50 -1.04
CA GLY A 230 -3.22 12.37 -0.38
C GLY A 230 -4.45 11.62 0.14
N ILE A 231 -5.58 12.32 0.26
CA ILE A 231 -6.79 11.77 0.88
C ILE A 231 -7.61 10.93 -0.11
N THR A 232 -8.29 9.92 0.40
CA THR A 232 -9.36 9.18 -0.28
C THR A 232 -10.69 9.93 -0.23
N GLU A 233 -11.64 9.53 -1.08
CA GLU A 233 -13.00 10.08 -1.00
C GLU A 233 -13.69 9.73 0.33
N GLU A 234 -13.40 8.55 0.86
CA GLU A 234 -13.92 8.08 2.15
C GLU A 234 -13.42 8.95 3.30
N GLU A 235 -12.13 9.24 3.35
CA GLU A 235 -11.55 10.12 4.37
C GLU A 235 -12.09 11.55 4.27
N ALA A 236 -12.32 12.07 3.06
CA ALA A 236 -12.94 13.38 2.87
C ALA A 236 -14.34 13.42 3.52
N LYS A 237 -15.16 12.37 3.31
CA LYS A 237 -16.49 12.25 3.94
C LYS A 237 -16.39 12.11 5.46
N GLU A 238 -15.51 11.24 5.95
CA GLU A 238 -15.34 10.99 7.39
C GLU A 238 -14.88 12.24 8.14
N LYS A 239 -14.04 13.06 7.50
CA LYS A 239 -13.55 14.34 8.05
C LYS A 239 -14.51 15.52 7.83
N GLY A 240 -15.64 15.32 7.14
CA GLY A 240 -16.59 16.39 6.83
C GLY A 240 -16.03 17.47 5.91
N ILE A 241 -15.05 17.13 5.06
CA ILE A 241 -14.46 18.04 4.09
C ILE A 241 -15.43 18.18 2.91
N ASN A 242 -15.77 19.40 2.53
CA ASN A 242 -16.44 19.66 1.25
C ASN A 242 -15.44 19.42 0.12
N TYR A 243 -15.75 18.51 -0.79
CA TYR A 243 -14.83 18.12 -1.85
C TYR A 243 -15.53 18.00 -3.20
N LYS A 244 -14.73 18.17 -4.25
CA LYS A 244 -15.07 17.79 -5.63
C LYS A 244 -14.24 16.58 -6.02
N LYS A 245 -14.76 15.81 -6.96
CA LYS A 245 -14.04 14.66 -7.53
C LYS A 245 -14.30 14.56 -9.01
N ASN A 246 -13.31 14.08 -9.74
CA ASN A 246 -13.46 13.72 -11.13
C ASN A 246 -12.65 12.47 -11.46
N LYS A 247 -13.01 11.80 -12.56
CA LYS A 247 -12.31 10.61 -13.06
C LYS A 247 -12.09 10.72 -14.57
N PHE A 248 -10.91 10.32 -15.02
CA PHE A 248 -10.62 10.10 -16.43
C PHE A 248 -10.27 8.62 -16.66
N MET A 249 -10.76 8.05 -17.74
CA MET A 249 -10.58 6.63 -18.07
C MET A 249 -9.42 6.46 -19.05
N PHE A 250 -8.50 5.54 -18.79
CA PHE A 250 -7.39 5.26 -19.73
C PHE A 250 -7.87 4.79 -21.12
N GLY A 251 -9.09 4.25 -21.22
CA GLY A 251 -9.71 3.89 -22.50
C GLY A 251 -9.99 5.09 -23.42
N ALA A 252 -9.92 6.33 -22.91
CA ALA A 252 -9.99 7.56 -23.68
C ALA A 252 -8.61 8.20 -23.93
N ASN A 253 -7.52 7.62 -23.42
CA ASN A 253 -6.16 8.10 -23.64
C ASN A 253 -5.53 7.40 -24.84
N GLY A 254 -5.15 8.15 -25.88
CA GLY A 254 -4.59 7.58 -27.11
C GLY A 254 -3.28 6.80 -26.90
N LYS A 255 -2.42 7.24 -25.97
CA LYS A 255 -1.18 6.53 -25.64
C LYS A 255 -1.46 5.18 -24.97
N ALA A 256 -2.38 5.12 -24.03
CA ALA A 256 -2.79 3.89 -23.35
C ALA A 256 -3.37 2.87 -24.33
N LEU A 257 -4.20 3.33 -25.28
CA LEU A 257 -4.72 2.48 -26.36
C LEU A 257 -3.60 1.95 -27.27
N ALA A 258 -2.61 2.78 -27.61
CA ALA A 258 -1.46 2.36 -28.41
C ALA A 258 -0.58 1.32 -27.69
N LEU A 259 -0.56 1.30 -26.36
CA LEU A 259 0.11 0.28 -25.56
C LEU A 259 -0.72 -1.01 -25.39
N GLY A 260 -2.01 -1.00 -25.75
CA GLY A 260 -2.94 -2.08 -25.42
C GLY A 260 -3.39 -2.10 -23.95
N GLU A 261 -3.12 -1.02 -23.20
CA GLU A 261 -3.34 -0.92 -21.76
C GLU A 261 -4.43 0.12 -21.42
N GLY A 262 -5.56 0.08 -22.14
CA GLY A 262 -6.68 1.00 -21.96
C GLY A 262 -7.56 0.74 -20.73
N GLU A 263 -7.29 -0.29 -19.94
CA GLU A 263 -8.04 -0.57 -18.72
C GLU A 263 -7.50 0.22 -17.53
N GLY A 264 -8.37 0.98 -16.85
CA GLY A 264 -7.97 1.74 -15.67
C GLY A 264 -8.63 3.12 -15.59
N LEU A 265 -8.25 3.90 -14.59
CA LEU A 265 -8.66 5.29 -14.42
C LEU A 265 -7.64 6.11 -13.62
N VAL A 266 -7.72 7.42 -13.78
CA VAL A 266 -7.19 8.41 -12.85
C VAL A 266 -8.38 9.07 -12.15
N LYS A 267 -8.33 9.20 -10.83
CA LYS A 267 -9.30 9.90 -9.99
C LYS A 267 -8.58 11.01 -9.24
N VAL A 268 -9.16 12.20 -9.23
CA VAL A 268 -8.64 13.34 -8.47
C VAL A 268 -9.72 13.88 -7.54
N ILE A 269 -9.29 14.33 -6.36
CA ILE A 269 -10.12 14.93 -5.32
C ILE A 269 -9.55 16.32 -5.01
N SER A 270 -10.41 17.33 -4.99
CA SER A 270 -10.06 18.68 -4.55
C SER A 270 -11.00 19.17 -3.45
N ASP A 271 -10.61 20.21 -2.72
CA ASP A 271 -11.56 20.97 -1.91
C ASP A 271 -12.48 21.85 -2.78
N GLU A 272 -13.37 22.59 -2.13
CA GLU A 272 -14.26 23.58 -2.74
C GLU A 272 -13.52 24.76 -3.40
N ASN A 273 -12.29 25.05 -2.95
CA ASN A 273 -11.41 26.10 -3.48
C ASN A 273 -10.47 25.59 -4.58
N ASN A 274 -10.73 24.40 -5.14
CA ASN A 274 -9.91 23.78 -6.18
C ASN A 274 -8.50 23.36 -5.77
N VAL A 275 -8.15 23.30 -4.49
CA VAL A 275 -6.87 22.76 -4.03
C VAL A 275 -6.91 21.23 -4.14
N ILE A 276 -5.92 20.63 -4.80
CA ILE A 276 -5.83 19.18 -4.96
C ILE A 276 -5.50 18.54 -3.61
N LEU A 277 -6.36 17.62 -3.17
CA LEU A 277 -6.24 16.93 -1.88
C LEU A 277 -5.80 15.47 -2.04
N GLY A 278 -6.06 14.86 -3.19
CA GLY A 278 -5.68 13.47 -3.45
C GLY A 278 -5.76 13.08 -4.91
N VAL A 279 -4.86 12.18 -5.31
CA VAL A 279 -4.77 11.62 -6.66
C VAL A 279 -4.66 10.11 -6.54
N HIS A 280 -5.47 9.39 -7.32
CA HIS A 280 -5.59 7.94 -7.27
C HIS A 280 -5.58 7.37 -8.68
N ILE A 281 -4.64 6.49 -8.98
CA ILE A 281 -4.37 5.95 -10.31
C ILE A 281 -4.48 4.44 -10.26
N LEU A 282 -5.18 3.87 -11.24
CA LEU A 282 -5.17 2.45 -11.58
C LEU A 282 -4.93 2.39 -13.08
N GLY A 283 -3.76 1.96 -13.53
CA GLY A 283 -3.45 1.99 -14.95
C GLY A 283 -1.96 1.85 -15.30
N PRO A 284 -1.62 1.98 -16.59
CA PRO A 284 -0.25 1.88 -17.08
C PRO A 284 0.65 2.93 -16.42
N HIS A 285 1.84 2.52 -15.96
CA HIS A 285 2.83 3.41 -15.33
C HIS A 285 2.29 4.25 -14.17
N GLY A 286 1.30 3.73 -13.42
CA GLY A 286 0.70 4.46 -12.32
C GLY A 286 1.72 4.92 -11.27
N SER A 287 2.72 4.10 -11.00
CA SER A 287 3.81 4.39 -10.05
C SER A 287 4.71 5.56 -10.47
N ASP A 288 4.85 5.83 -11.77
CA ASP A 288 5.57 7.00 -12.29
C ASP A 288 4.66 8.23 -12.32
N LEU A 289 3.42 8.06 -12.79
CA LEU A 289 2.44 9.15 -12.92
C LEU A 289 2.06 9.79 -11.58
N ILE A 290 2.09 9.02 -10.49
CA ILE A 290 1.74 9.53 -9.15
C ILE A 290 2.73 10.56 -8.63
N LEU A 291 3.94 10.65 -9.19
CA LEU A 291 4.94 11.65 -8.80
C LEU A 291 4.42 13.06 -9.06
N GLU A 292 3.73 13.28 -10.18
CA GLU A 292 3.09 14.57 -10.47
C GLU A 292 1.98 14.86 -9.45
N GLY A 293 1.13 13.87 -9.16
CA GLY A 293 0.11 13.99 -8.11
C GLY A 293 0.68 14.27 -6.72
N THR A 294 1.86 13.72 -6.42
CA THR A 294 2.56 13.96 -5.15
C THR A 294 2.98 15.41 -5.04
N ILE A 295 3.53 15.98 -6.12
CA ILE A 295 3.88 17.42 -6.18
C ILE A 295 2.62 18.27 -6.00
N MET A 296 1.52 17.93 -6.68
CA MET A 296 0.26 18.67 -6.56
C MET A 296 -0.24 18.74 -5.11
N VAL A 297 -0.28 17.60 -4.42
CA VAL A 297 -0.77 17.53 -3.03
C VAL A 297 0.20 18.20 -2.06
N GLU A 298 1.51 17.93 -2.19
CA GLU A 298 2.57 18.50 -1.36
C GLU A 298 2.60 20.03 -1.44
N LYS A 299 2.44 20.59 -2.65
CA LYS A 299 2.46 22.04 -2.90
C LYS A 299 1.08 22.68 -2.83
N LYS A 300 0.03 21.92 -2.51
CA LYS A 300 -1.37 22.40 -2.46
C LYS A 300 -1.76 23.13 -3.75
N MET A 301 -1.35 22.58 -4.89
CA MET A 301 -1.66 23.14 -6.20
C MET A 301 -3.17 23.19 -6.41
N THR A 302 -3.61 24.21 -7.15
CA THR A 302 -4.99 24.39 -7.54
C THR A 302 -5.25 23.83 -8.95
N VAL A 303 -6.51 23.53 -9.28
CA VAL A 303 -6.93 23.16 -10.64
C VAL A 303 -6.50 24.22 -11.67
N SER A 304 -6.59 25.51 -11.31
CA SER A 304 -6.21 26.63 -12.18
C SER A 304 -4.71 26.67 -12.46
N GLU A 305 -3.86 26.38 -11.48
CA GLU A 305 -2.41 26.31 -11.69
C GLU A 305 -2.04 25.14 -12.61
N LEU A 306 -2.69 23.97 -12.45
CA LEU A 306 -2.38 22.83 -13.31
C LEU A 306 -2.86 23.04 -14.76
N LYS A 307 -3.95 23.79 -14.97
CA LYS A 307 -4.44 24.11 -16.32
C LYS A 307 -3.42 24.86 -17.18
N GLU A 308 -2.53 25.62 -16.56
CA GLU A 308 -1.45 26.35 -17.25
C GLU A 308 -0.23 25.45 -17.55
N VAL A 309 -0.22 24.21 -17.06
CA VAL A 309 0.85 23.24 -17.32
C VAL A 309 0.54 22.46 -18.60
N VAL A 310 1.52 22.44 -19.51
CA VAL A 310 1.41 21.70 -20.78
C VAL A 310 1.86 20.25 -20.58
N HIS A 311 0.91 19.31 -20.63
CA HIS A 311 1.21 17.88 -20.74
C HIS A 311 1.53 17.51 -22.19
N SER A 312 2.65 16.82 -22.40
CA SER A 312 3.08 16.37 -23.73
C SER A 312 2.12 15.34 -24.34
N HIS A 313 1.93 15.38 -25.66
CA HIS A 313 1.09 14.47 -26.41
C HIS A 313 1.89 13.63 -27.43
N PRO A 314 1.63 12.32 -27.61
CA PRO A 314 0.74 11.49 -26.78
C PRO A 314 1.47 10.91 -25.57
N THR A 315 0.95 11.14 -24.35
CA THR A 315 1.46 10.52 -23.11
C THR A 315 0.35 10.06 -22.18
N LEU A 316 0.71 9.22 -21.20
CA LEU A 316 -0.21 8.78 -20.15
C LEU A 316 -0.52 9.91 -19.15
N GLY A 317 0.38 10.88 -18.99
CA GLY A 317 0.19 12.05 -18.12
C GLY A 317 -1.02 12.91 -18.51
N GLU A 318 -1.42 12.89 -19.80
CA GLU A 318 -2.64 13.55 -20.24
C GLU A 318 -3.90 13.04 -19.53
N ALA A 319 -3.92 11.77 -19.09
CA ALA A 319 -5.04 11.24 -18.31
C ALA A 319 -5.16 11.91 -16.93
N LEU A 320 -4.04 12.27 -16.31
CA LEU A 320 -4.01 13.01 -15.06
C LEU A 320 -4.49 14.46 -15.26
N HIS A 321 -3.99 15.12 -16.31
CA HIS A 321 -4.42 16.48 -16.66
C HIS A 321 -5.94 16.55 -16.90
N GLU A 322 -6.48 15.67 -17.74
CA GLU A 322 -7.93 15.59 -18.01
C GLU A 322 -8.75 15.28 -16.76
N ALA A 323 -8.23 14.42 -15.87
CA ALA A 323 -8.89 14.15 -14.59
C ALA A 323 -8.96 15.41 -13.71
N VAL A 324 -7.95 16.26 -13.73
CA VAL A 324 -7.94 17.53 -12.99
C VAL A 324 -8.87 18.56 -13.64
N LEU A 325 -8.80 18.77 -14.95
CA LEU A 325 -9.68 19.72 -15.66
C LEU A 325 -11.16 19.39 -15.48
N GLY A 326 -11.51 18.11 -15.46
CA GLY A 326 -12.90 17.70 -15.25
C GLY A 326 -13.45 18.02 -13.85
N LEU A 327 -12.62 18.38 -12.86
CA LEU A 327 -13.11 18.92 -11.58
C LEU A 327 -13.91 20.23 -11.76
N ASN A 328 -13.63 20.98 -12.84
CA ASN A 328 -14.35 22.19 -13.24
C ASN A 328 -15.20 22.00 -14.51
N LYS A 329 -15.40 20.76 -14.96
CA LYS A 329 -16.08 20.42 -16.22
C LYS A 329 -15.36 20.98 -17.46
N GLU A 330 -14.04 21.05 -17.40
CA GLU A 330 -13.18 21.57 -18.47
C GLU A 330 -12.40 20.47 -19.21
N ALA A 331 -12.66 19.19 -18.90
CA ALA A 331 -12.04 18.09 -19.63
C ALA A 331 -12.45 18.12 -21.11
N ILE A 332 -11.49 17.89 -22.01
CA ILE A 332 -11.67 17.99 -23.47
C ILE A 332 -11.97 16.61 -24.05
N HIS A 333 -11.26 15.58 -23.58
CA HIS A 333 -11.32 14.22 -24.15
C HIS A 333 -12.21 13.27 -23.34
N SER A 334 -13.09 13.79 -22.49
CA SER A 334 -14.09 13.00 -21.77
C SER A 334 -15.39 13.76 -21.59
N ILE A 335 -16.49 13.02 -21.38
CA ILE A 335 -17.78 13.63 -21.08
C ILE A 335 -17.74 14.13 -19.63
N ASN A 336 -17.78 15.45 -19.47
CA ASN A 336 -17.95 16.10 -18.17
C ASN A 336 -19.31 15.73 -17.58
N LYS A 337 -19.30 15.01 -16.45
CA LYS A 337 -20.51 14.62 -15.69
C LYS A 337 -20.65 15.48 -14.45
#